data_AF-A0A7K7PFA2-F1
#
_entry.id   AF-A0A7K7PFA2-F1
#
_cell.length_a   1.000
_cell.length_b   1.000
_cell.length_c   1.000
_cell.angle_alpha   90.00
_cell.angle_beta   90.00
_cell.angle_gamma   90.00
#
_symmetry.space_group_name_H-M   'P 1'
#
loop_
_entity.id
_entity.type
_entity.pdbx_description
1 polymer ?
#
loop_
_entity_poly.entity_id
_entity_poly.type
_entity_poly.pdbx_seq_one_letter_code
_entity_poly.pdbx_strand_id
1 'polypeptide(L)'
;MGRMIIFCMFFFCSTMVLTATSPRTLKYRQIHQKIEQLESMVKDVDVELLHTPENPVEGCLYTAVTCFKKGIQKLQPVSSQENVKFNKAIRIVNKLTYNDTGKQCESTCESYEKKTPKEFLKGFANLMQ
;
A
#
# COMPACT_ATOMS: atom_id res chain seq x y z
N MET A 1 39.63 -31.61 -45.19
CA MET A 1 39.82 -30.94 -43.88
C MET A 1 39.07 -29.61 -43.96
N GLY A 2 38.14 -29.20 -43.12
CA GLY A 2 37.59 -29.78 -41.90
C GLY A 2 36.09 -29.48 -41.81
N ARG A 3 35.37 -30.41 -41.19
CA ARG A 3 33.96 -30.27 -40.79
C ARG A 3 33.95 -29.39 -39.53
N MET A 4 33.19 -28.32 -39.53
CA MET A 4 32.57 -27.66 -38.36
C MET A 4 32.17 -26.27 -38.84
N ILE A 5 30.87 -25.96 -38.94
CA ILE A 5 30.18 -24.90 -38.18
C ILE A 5 28.67 -25.18 -38.36
N ILE A 6 28.18 -26.27 -37.76
CA ILE A 6 26.75 -26.47 -37.49
C ILE A 6 26.58 -26.17 -36.01
N PHE A 7 26.41 -24.91 -35.62
CA PHE A 7 25.94 -24.55 -34.27
C PHE A 7 25.31 -23.14 -34.20
N CYS A 8 24.85 -22.55 -35.31
CA CYS A 8 24.20 -21.23 -35.29
C CYS A 8 22.67 -21.26 -35.11
N MET A 9 22.06 -22.39 -34.72
CA MET A 9 20.59 -22.48 -34.60
C MET A 9 20.04 -23.11 -33.31
N PHE A 10 20.82 -23.20 -32.23
CA PHE A 10 20.30 -23.68 -30.94
C PHE A 10 20.73 -22.84 -29.74
N PHE A 11 21.09 -21.57 -29.94
CA PHE A 11 21.05 -20.63 -28.83
C PHE A 11 19.61 -20.12 -28.73
N PHE A 12 18.80 -20.84 -27.95
CA PHE A 12 17.55 -20.34 -27.39
C PHE A 12 17.87 -19.07 -26.60
N CYS A 13 17.98 -17.94 -27.30
CA CYS A 13 17.85 -16.59 -26.75
C CYS A 13 16.39 -16.34 -26.39
N SER A 14 15.76 -17.25 -25.64
CA SER A 14 14.61 -16.90 -24.81
C SER A 14 15.14 -16.02 -23.69
N THR A 15 15.44 -14.76 -24.04
CA THR A 15 15.51 -13.69 -23.07
C THR A 15 14.11 -13.56 -22.49
N MET A 16 13.84 -14.33 -21.44
CA MET A 16 12.82 -13.91 -20.50
C MET A 16 13.33 -12.59 -19.96
N VAL A 17 12.84 -11.50 -20.55
CA VAL A 17 12.90 -10.18 -19.95
C VAL A 17 12.08 -10.31 -18.67
N LEU A 18 12.74 -10.77 -17.61
CA LEU A 18 12.26 -10.62 -16.25
C LEU A 18 12.17 -9.11 -16.06
N THR A 19 10.98 -8.55 -16.25
CA THR A 19 10.66 -7.20 -15.82
C THR A 19 10.85 -7.20 -14.31
N ALA A 20 12.08 -6.89 -13.88
CA ALA A 20 12.44 -6.87 -12.47
C ALA A 20 11.58 -5.78 -11.83
N THR A 21 10.54 -6.21 -11.11
CA THR A 21 9.66 -5.29 -10.41
C THR A 21 10.51 -4.54 -9.40
N SER A 22 10.48 -3.21 -9.43
CA SER A 22 11.31 -2.42 -8.53
C SER A 22 11.03 -2.81 -7.07
N PRO A 23 12.03 -2.84 -6.18
CA PRO A 23 11.82 -3.12 -4.76
C PRO A 23 10.76 -2.22 -4.10
N ARG A 24 10.63 -0.98 -4.60
CA ARG A 24 9.61 0.00 -4.17
C ARG A 24 8.20 -0.49 -4.52
N THR A 25 7.98 -0.92 -5.75
CA THR A 25 6.69 -1.47 -6.22
C THR A 25 6.31 -2.73 -5.45
N LEU A 26 7.27 -3.62 -5.17
CA LEU A 26 7.03 -4.80 -4.33
C LEU A 26 6.61 -4.42 -2.91
N LYS A 27 7.24 -3.40 -2.32
CA LYS A 27 6.89 -2.89 -1.00
C LYS A 27 5.46 -2.33 -0.99
N TYR A 28 5.07 -1.51 -1.96
CA TYR A 28 3.71 -0.96 -2.03
C TYR A 28 2.66 -2.05 -2.23
N ARG A 29 2.91 -3.02 -3.11
CA ARG A 29 2.04 -4.19 -3.26
C ARG A 29 1.85 -4.97 -1.95
N GLN A 30 2.93 -5.18 -1.19
CA GLN A 30 2.82 -5.83 0.13
C GLN A 30 1.98 -5.01 1.11
N ILE A 31 2.11 -3.68 1.09
CA ILE A 31 1.31 -2.80 1.94
C ILE A 31 -0.16 -2.82 1.52
N HIS A 32 -0.45 -2.76 0.23
CA HIS A 32 -1.80 -2.88 -0.33
C HIS A 32 -2.49 -4.16 0.17
N GLN A 33 -1.82 -5.31 0.05
CA GLN A 33 -2.33 -6.59 0.55
C GLN A 33 -2.57 -6.58 2.07
N LYS A 34 -1.77 -5.84 2.85
CA LYS A 34 -2.02 -5.68 4.30
C LYS A 34 -3.20 -4.78 4.60
N ILE A 35 -3.44 -3.75 3.80
CA ILE A 35 -4.62 -2.90 3.92
C ILE A 35 -5.90 -3.70 3.61
N GLU A 36 -5.91 -4.49 2.54
CA GLU A 36 -7.03 -5.39 2.22
C GLU A 36 -7.29 -6.42 3.35
N GLN A 37 -6.23 -6.97 3.94
CA GLN A 37 -6.37 -7.84 5.12
C GLN A 37 -7.02 -7.11 6.29
N LEU A 38 -6.63 -5.87 6.57
CA LEU A 38 -7.23 -5.05 7.63
C LEU A 38 -8.73 -4.81 7.40
N GLU A 39 -9.18 -4.62 6.16
CA GLU A 39 -10.59 -4.36 5.84
C GLU A 39 -11.52 -5.46 6.34
N SER A 40 -11.07 -6.73 6.25
CA SER A 40 -11.83 -7.88 6.77
C SER A 40 -11.80 -8.03 8.29
N MET A 41 -10.81 -7.43 8.96
CA MET A 41 -10.57 -7.60 10.40
C MET A 41 -11.00 -6.38 11.22
N VAL A 42 -11.41 -5.28 10.59
CA VAL A 42 -11.72 -4.02 11.27
C VAL A 42 -13.18 -3.97 11.75
N LYS A 43 -13.37 -3.40 12.94
CA LYS A 43 -14.68 -3.01 13.43
C LYS A 43 -15.14 -1.74 12.69
N ASP A 44 -16.34 -1.78 12.12
CA ASP A 44 -16.86 -0.71 11.24
C ASP A 44 -18.14 -0.03 11.75
N VAL A 45 -18.75 -0.58 12.80
CA VAL A 45 -20.01 -0.08 13.40
C VAL A 45 -19.72 0.47 14.79
N ASP A 46 -20.37 1.57 15.14
CA ASP A 46 -20.22 2.27 16.43
C ASP A 46 -18.77 2.60 16.79
N VAL A 47 -18.08 3.25 15.83
CA VAL A 47 -16.66 3.62 15.91
C VAL A 47 -16.43 5.01 15.31
N GLU A 48 -15.33 5.66 15.70
CA GLU A 48 -14.97 7.00 15.20
C GLU A 48 -14.78 6.97 13.67
N LEU A 49 -15.41 7.91 12.97
CA LEU A 49 -15.16 8.15 11.55
C LEU A 49 -13.78 8.78 11.35
N LEU A 50 -13.08 8.38 10.29
CA LEU A 50 -11.68 8.71 10.05
C LEU A 50 -11.53 9.62 8.84
N HIS A 51 -10.70 10.67 8.98
CA HIS A 51 -10.34 11.55 7.88
C HIS A 51 -9.69 10.74 6.75
N THR A 52 -10.28 10.79 5.56
CA THR A 52 -9.91 9.97 4.40
C THR A 52 -9.50 10.84 3.23
N PRO A 53 -8.19 11.00 2.96
CA PRO A 53 -7.67 11.69 1.78
C PRO A 53 -7.93 10.92 0.48
N GLU A 54 -9.16 10.98 -0.04
CA GLU A 54 -9.45 10.51 -1.39
C GLU A 54 -8.91 11.49 -2.43
N ASN A 55 -8.21 10.98 -3.44
CA ASN A 55 -7.68 11.75 -4.56
C ASN A 55 -6.83 12.97 -4.13
N PRO A 56 -5.75 12.78 -3.34
CA PRO A 56 -4.89 13.89 -2.96
C PRO A 56 -4.32 14.57 -4.21
N VAL A 57 -4.21 15.89 -4.16
CA VAL A 57 -3.60 16.70 -5.22
C VAL A 57 -2.20 16.15 -5.52
N GLU A 58 -1.81 16.15 -6.80
CA GLU A 58 -0.50 15.68 -7.22
C GLU A 58 0.62 16.40 -6.45
N GLY A 59 1.59 15.63 -5.95
CA GLY A 59 2.65 16.15 -5.06
C GLY A 59 2.29 16.23 -3.57
N CYS A 60 1.04 15.92 -3.18
CA CYS A 60 0.58 15.84 -1.79
C CYS A 60 0.51 14.41 -1.24
N LEU A 61 1.02 13.42 -1.97
CA LEU A 61 0.97 12.01 -1.61
C LEU A 61 1.62 11.75 -0.24
N TYR A 62 2.73 12.42 0.07
CA TYR A 62 3.36 12.33 1.38
C TYR A 62 2.42 12.71 2.53
N THR A 63 1.71 13.85 2.38
CA THR A 63 0.74 14.33 3.37
C THR A 63 -0.42 13.35 3.50
N ALA A 64 -0.96 12.86 2.38
CA ALA A 64 -2.04 11.88 2.37
C ALA A 64 -1.65 10.58 3.08
N VAL A 65 -0.48 9.99 2.75
CA VAL A 65 0.03 8.77 3.40
C VAL A 65 0.26 9.01 4.89
N THR A 66 0.81 10.15 5.28
CA THR A 66 0.98 10.51 6.69
C THR A 66 -0.36 10.56 7.41
N CYS A 67 -1.39 11.08 6.75
CA CYS A 67 -2.73 11.12 7.30
C CYS A 67 -3.33 9.72 7.51
N PHE A 68 -3.22 8.86 6.49
CA PHE A 68 -3.64 7.47 6.60
C PHE A 68 -2.89 6.72 7.72
N LYS A 69 -1.59 6.96 7.91
CA LYS A 69 -0.83 6.35 9.02
C LYS A 69 -1.35 6.77 10.39
N LYS A 70 -1.71 8.05 10.58
CA LYS A 70 -2.33 8.54 11.83
C LYS A 70 -3.71 7.90 12.04
N GLY A 71 -4.55 7.84 11.00
CA GLY A 71 -5.88 7.25 11.07
C GLY A 71 -5.85 5.74 11.36
N ILE A 72 -4.89 5.01 10.78
CA ILE A 72 -4.71 3.57 11.01
C ILE A 72 -4.53 3.21 12.48
N GLN A 73 -3.89 4.08 13.27
CA GLN A 73 -3.67 3.83 14.70
C GLN A 73 -4.95 3.88 15.53
N LYS A 74 -6.04 4.46 14.99
CA LYS A 74 -7.35 4.53 15.63
C LYS A 74 -8.25 3.33 15.33
N LEU A 75 -7.86 2.48 14.37
CA LEU A 75 -8.64 1.31 13.99
C LEU A 75 -8.70 0.29 15.12
N GLN A 76 -9.84 -0.39 15.21
CA GLN A 76 -10.07 -1.45 16.18
C GLN A 76 -10.38 -2.76 15.47
N PRO A 77 -9.91 -3.91 15.98
CA PRO A 77 -10.28 -5.21 15.41
C PRO A 77 -11.75 -5.53 15.71
N VAL A 78 -12.38 -6.31 14.83
CA VAL A 78 -13.76 -6.80 14.99
C VAL A 78 -13.91 -7.72 16.20
N SER A 79 -12.86 -8.45 16.55
CA SER A 79 -12.84 -9.36 17.70
C SER A 79 -11.43 -9.51 18.29
N SER A 80 -11.35 -9.99 19.52
CA SER A 80 -10.08 -10.30 20.19
C SER A 80 -9.30 -11.42 19.51
N GLN A 81 -9.97 -12.34 18.81
CA GLN A 81 -9.35 -13.47 18.13
C GLN A 81 -8.47 -13.03 16.94
N GLU A 82 -8.87 -11.96 16.23
CA GLU A 82 -8.07 -11.40 15.12
C GLU A 82 -7.01 -10.40 15.58
N ASN A 83 -6.97 -10.03 16.87
CA ASN A 83 -6.12 -8.96 17.40
C ASN A 83 -4.62 -9.16 17.07
N VAL A 84 -4.12 -10.40 17.12
CA VAL A 84 -2.72 -10.70 16.79
C VAL A 84 -2.40 -10.41 15.31
N LYS A 85 -3.26 -10.86 14.39
CA LYS A 85 -3.08 -10.63 12.95
C LYS A 85 -3.31 -9.17 12.59
N PHE A 86 -4.33 -8.55 13.19
CA PHE A 86 -4.66 -7.14 13.06
C PHE A 86 -3.46 -6.27 13.46
N ASN A 87 -2.92 -6.42 14.67
CA ASN A 87 -1.77 -5.64 15.14
C ASN A 87 -0.52 -5.85 14.28
N LYS A 88 -0.30 -7.08 13.79
CA LYS A 88 0.79 -7.37 12.86
C LYS A 88 0.61 -6.60 11.55
N ALA A 89 -0.60 -6.55 10.99
CA ALA A 89 -0.89 -5.79 9.78
C ALA A 89 -0.74 -4.28 10.00
N ILE A 90 -1.33 -3.72 11.08
CA ILE A 90 -1.15 -2.31 11.48
C ILE A 90 0.33 -1.95 11.57
N ARG A 91 1.15 -2.79 12.21
CA ARG A 91 2.60 -2.57 12.35
C ARG A 91 3.33 -2.56 11.02
N ILE A 92 2.97 -3.44 10.09
CA ILE A 92 3.58 -3.49 8.75
C ILE A 92 3.22 -2.23 7.97
N VAL A 93 1.94 -1.85 7.97
CA VAL A 93 1.46 -0.66 7.26
C VAL A 93 2.09 0.62 7.84
N ASN A 94 2.19 0.74 9.17
CA ASN A 94 2.83 1.90 9.81
C ASN A 94 4.33 2.02 9.54
N LYS A 95 5.01 0.91 9.25
CA LYS A 95 6.42 0.90 8.84
C LYS A 95 6.63 1.34 7.39
N LEU A 96 5.56 1.62 6.64
CA LEU A 96 5.70 2.25 5.34
C LEU A 96 6.37 3.62 5.52
N THR A 97 7.58 3.70 4.98
CA THR A 97 8.26 4.97 4.72
C THR A 97 7.93 5.36 3.29
N TYR A 98 7.17 6.44 3.15
CA TYR A 98 6.96 7.10 1.88
C TYR A 98 7.96 8.24 1.81
N ASN A 99 9.11 7.99 1.16
CA ASN A 99 10.09 9.02 0.89
C ASN A 99 9.68 9.65 -0.43
N ASP A 100 9.04 10.79 -0.34
CA ASP A 100 8.79 11.65 -1.48
C ASP A 100 9.41 13.01 -1.17
N THR A 101 10.02 13.60 -2.18
CA THR A 101 10.47 15.00 -2.18
C THR A 101 9.29 15.96 -2.28
N GLY A 102 8.06 15.45 -2.19
CA GLY A 102 6.80 16.17 -2.26
C GLY A 102 6.74 17.32 -1.27
N LYS A 103 6.02 18.36 -1.68
CA LYS A 103 5.79 19.54 -0.85
C LYS A 103 4.88 19.14 0.31
N GLN A 104 5.16 19.65 1.50
CA GLN A 104 4.18 19.60 2.57
C GLN A 104 2.99 20.47 2.16
N CYS A 105 1.92 19.84 1.71
CA CYS A 105 0.74 20.55 1.25
C CYS A 105 0.02 21.22 2.42
N GLU A 106 -0.61 22.37 2.15
CA GLU A 106 -1.31 23.18 3.15
C GLU A 106 -2.53 22.47 3.75
N SER A 107 -3.12 21.52 3.03
CA SER A 107 -4.22 20.70 3.52
C SER A 107 -3.80 19.90 4.75
N THR A 108 -4.45 20.15 5.89
CA THR A 108 -4.25 19.33 7.09
C THR A 108 -5.05 18.03 6.99
N CYS A 109 -4.83 17.09 7.90
CA CYS A 109 -5.63 15.86 7.93
C CYS A 109 -7.12 16.14 8.14
N GLU A 110 -7.39 17.13 8.98
CA GLU A 110 -8.71 17.47 9.48
C GLU A 110 -9.60 18.07 8.39
N SER A 111 -9.03 18.53 7.26
CA SER A 111 -9.80 19.04 6.13
C SER A 111 -10.45 17.94 5.27
N TYR A 112 -9.98 16.70 5.37
CA TYR A 112 -10.54 15.59 4.58
C TYR A 112 -11.85 15.08 5.17
N GLU A 113 -12.74 14.60 4.31
CA GLU A 113 -14.01 14.01 4.72
C GLU A 113 -13.77 12.82 5.66
N LYS A 114 -14.63 12.71 6.69
CA LYS A 114 -14.60 11.56 7.60
C LYS A 114 -15.43 10.42 7.03
N LYS A 115 -14.85 9.23 6.98
CA LYS A 115 -15.49 8.01 6.46
C LYS A 115 -15.42 6.87 7.46
N THR A 116 -16.18 5.80 7.22
CA THR A 116 -16.11 4.61 8.08
C THR A 116 -14.72 3.96 8.00
N PRO A 117 -14.30 3.17 9.01
CA PRO A 117 -13.03 2.44 8.94
C PRO A 117 -12.82 1.62 7.66
N LYS A 118 -13.86 0.98 7.12
CA LYS A 118 -13.74 0.25 5.85
C LYS A 118 -13.54 1.17 4.65
N GLU A 119 -14.31 2.26 4.55
CA GLU A 119 -14.14 3.24 3.48
C GLU A 119 -12.79 3.93 3.55
N PHE A 120 -12.33 4.26 4.76
CA PHE A 120 -10.99 4.77 5.03
C PHE A 120 -9.90 3.81 4.52
N LEU A 121 -10.02 2.51 4.81
CA LEU A 121 -9.07 1.51 4.32
C LEU A 121 -9.11 1.34 2.79
N LYS A 122 -10.29 1.43 2.16
CA LYS A 122 -10.42 1.43 0.69
C LYS A 122 -9.73 2.63 0.06
N GLY A 123 -9.93 3.83 0.63
CA GLY A 123 -9.21 5.03 0.20
C GLY A 123 -7.70 4.86 0.29
N PHE A 124 -7.22 4.21 1.36
CA PHE A 124 -5.79 3.96 1.51
C PHE A 124 -5.26 2.90 0.52
N ALA A 125 -6.03 1.84 0.26
CA ALA A 125 -5.68 0.82 -0.72
C ALA A 125 -5.54 1.44 -2.12
N ASN A 126 -6.52 2.25 -2.53
CA ASN A 126 -6.49 2.95 -3.82
C ASN A 126 -5.25 3.85 -3.97
N LEU A 127 -4.80 4.49 -2.88
CA LEU A 127 -3.58 5.31 -2.88
C LEU A 127 -2.29 4.48 -3.07
N MET A 128 -2.30 3.20 -2.69
CA MET A 128 -1.16 2.29 -2.70
C MET A 128 -1.11 1.35 -3.91
N GLN A 129 -2.11 1.43 -4.80
CA GLN A 129 -2.23 0.65 -6.04
C GLN A 129 -1.10 0.98 -7.02
#